data_AF-A0A6G7WH03-F1
#
_entry.id   AF-A0A6G7WH03-F1
#
_cell.length_a   1.000
_cell.length_b   1.000
_cell.length_c   1.000
_cell.angle_alpha   90.00
_cell.angle_beta   90.00
_cell.angle_gamma   90.00
#
_symmetry.space_group_name_H-M   'P 1'
#
loop_
_entity.id
_entity.type
_entity.pdbx_description
1 polymer ?
#
loop_
_entity_poly.entity_id
_entity_poly.type
_entity_poly.pdbx_seq_one_letter_code
_entity_poly.pdbx_strand_id
1 'polypeptide(L)'
;MRNKYLIAKTFKKKGSAAINLEYASDFLSYIPQLEDRFKRSAEFLIISCEEGLTLDEGWPEYAPVQIETTKEAFENTTLEKASR
;
A
#
# COMPACT_ATOMS: atom_id res chain seq x y z
N MET A 1 -13.79 -14.22 -5.25
CA MET A 1 -12.81 -14.38 -4.16
C MET A 1 -12.48 -12.98 -3.60
N ARG A 2 -11.61 -12.85 -2.59
CA ARG A 2 -11.16 -11.53 -2.09
C ARG A 2 -9.65 -11.45 -2.16
N ASN A 3 -9.15 -10.39 -2.78
CA ASN A 3 -7.72 -10.08 -2.82
C ASN A 3 -7.37 -9.25 -1.59
N LYS A 4 -6.22 -9.54 -0.98
CA LYS A 4 -5.73 -8.79 0.18
C LYS A 4 -4.51 -8.00 -0.21
N TYR A 5 -4.45 -6.76 0.23
CA TYR A 5 -3.37 -5.84 -0.09
C TYR A 5 -2.81 -5.23 1.18
N LEU A 6 -1.50 -5.01 1.18
CA LEU A 6 -0.86 -4.04 2.05
C LEU A 6 -0.87 -2.69 1.34
N ILE A 7 -1.55 -1.70 1.91
CA ILE A 7 -1.58 -0.32 1.42
C ILE A 7 -0.62 0.53 2.24
N ALA A 8 0.15 1.36 1.55
CA ALA A 8 0.82 2.53 2.11
C ALA A 8 -0.01 3.78 1.82
N LYS A 9 -0.78 4.21 2.82
CA LYS A 9 -1.55 5.45 2.77
C LYS A 9 -0.61 6.60 3.08
N THR A 10 -0.33 7.44 2.09
CA THR A 10 0.46 8.66 2.31
C THR A 10 -0.47 9.82 2.65
N PHE A 11 -0.05 10.71 3.54
CA PHE A 11 -0.87 11.87 3.96
C PHE A 11 -0.88 13.02 2.94
N LYS A 12 -0.37 12.78 1.73
CA LYS A 12 -0.19 13.77 0.69
C LYS A 12 -1.19 13.54 -0.45
N LYS A 13 -1.47 14.59 -1.23
CA LYS A 13 -2.44 14.57 -2.34
C LYS A 13 -2.07 13.63 -3.51
N LYS A 14 -1.02 12.81 -3.40
CA LYS A 14 -0.51 11.94 -4.48
C LYS A 14 -1.06 10.50 -4.44
N GLY A 15 -1.96 10.23 -3.49
CA GLY A 15 -2.60 8.92 -3.34
C GLY A 15 -1.73 7.91 -2.60
N SER A 16 -2.02 6.63 -2.81
CA SER A 16 -1.46 5.52 -2.05
C SER A 16 -0.70 4.54 -2.94
N ALA A 17 0.13 3.70 -2.32
CA ALA A 17 0.71 2.52 -2.97
C ALA A 17 0.06 1.26 -2.38
N ALA A 18 -0.02 0.19 -3.16
CA ALA A 18 -0.52 -1.11 -2.71
C ALA A 18 0.36 -2.25 -3.23
N ILE A 19 0.50 -3.31 -2.45
CA ILE A 19 1.08 -4.58 -2.89
C ILE A 19 0.17 -5.72 -2.46
N ASN A 20 -0.06 -6.71 -3.33
CA ASN A 20 -0.81 -7.90 -2.93
C ASN A 20 -0.06 -8.63 -1.80
N LEU A 21 -0.77 -9.03 -0.75
CA LEU A 21 -0.18 -9.76 0.37
C LEU A 21 0.53 -11.05 -0.05
N GLU A 22 0.15 -11.65 -1.17
CA GLU A 22 0.86 -12.81 -1.72
C GLU A 22 2.33 -12.51 -2.07
N TYR A 23 2.64 -11.26 -2.48
CA TYR A 23 3.99 -10.79 -2.79
C TYR A 23 4.72 -10.22 -1.55
N ALA A 24 3.99 -10.05 -0.46
CA ALA A 24 4.49 -9.62 0.85
C ALA A 24 4.14 -10.67 1.92
N SER A 25 4.48 -11.94 1.66
CA SER A 25 4.06 -13.11 2.45
C SER A 25 4.52 -13.10 3.91
N ASP A 26 5.52 -12.29 4.26
CA ASP A 26 6.06 -12.01 5.59
C ASP A 26 5.57 -10.67 6.16
N PHE A 27 4.38 -10.21 5.76
CA PHE A 27 3.85 -8.88 6.10
C PHE A 27 3.91 -8.53 7.60
N LEU A 28 3.79 -9.51 8.50
CA LEU A 28 3.90 -9.31 9.95
C LEU A 28 5.28 -8.78 10.38
N SER A 29 6.34 -9.25 9.73
CA SER A 29 7.70 -8.76 9.97
C SER A 29 8.05 -7.56 9.09
N TYR A 30 7.37 -7.43 7.96
CA TYR A 30 7.63 -6.37 6.98
C TYR A 30 7.01 -5.03 7.38
N ILE A 31 5.78 -5.01 7.94
CA ILE A 31 5.11 -3.79 8.40
C ILE A 31 5.98 -3.00 9.40
N PRO A 32 6.57 -3.61 10.46
CA PRO A 32 7.48 -2.90 11.36
C PRO A 32 8.69 -2.26 10.66
N GLN A 33 9.24 -2.91 9.61
CA GLN A 33 10.35 -2.36 8.84
C GLN A 33 9.92 -1.14 8.02
N LEU A 34 8.72 -1.20 7.44
CA LEU A 34 8.12 -0.08 6.72
C LEU A 34 7.81 1.08 7.66
N GLU A 35 7.27 0.80 8.86
CA GLU A 35 7.01 1.81 9.87
C GLU A 35 8.29 2.50 10.35
N ASP A 36 9.39 1.76 10.55
CA ASP A 36 10.69 2.36 10.91
C ASP A 36 11.27 3.21 9.76
N ARG A 37 11.15 2.73 8.51
CA ARG A 37 11.63 3.41 7.30
C ARG A 37 10.87 4.71 7.00
N PHE A 38 9.54 4.67 7.03
CA PHE A 38 8.68 5.78 6.60
C PHE A 38 8.14 6.63 7.76
N LYS A 39 8.18 6.12 8.99
CA LYS A 39 7.75 6.81 10.21
C LYS A 39 6.37 7.45 10.03
N ARG A 40 6.27 8.77 10.24
CA ARG A 40 5.01 9.53 10.13
C ARG A 40 4.65 9.93 8.69
N SER A 41 5.39 9.45 7.69
CA SER A 41 5.19 9.85 6.29
C SER A 41 4.12 9.00 5.59
N ALA A 42 3.83 7.81 6.12
CA ALA A 42 2.81 6.91 5.61
C ALA A 42 2.24 6.04 6.74
N GLU A 43 0.98 5.60 6.58
CA GLU A 43 0.35 4.56 7.40
C GLU A 43 0.24 3.27 6.57
N PHE A 44 0.52 2.13 7.20
CA PHE A 44 0.46 0.83 6.56
C PHE A 44 -0.76 0.06 7.04
N LEU A 45 -1.63 -0.32 6.09
CA LEU A 45 -2.92 -0.93 6.38
C LEU A 45 -3.11 -2.20 5.55
N ILE A 46 -3.70 -3.22 6.15
CA ILE A 46 -4.13 -4.41 5.41
C ILE A 46 -5.60 -4.23 5.05
N ILE A 47 -5.87 -4.27 3.75
CA ILE A 47 -7.23 -4.16 3.22
C ILE A 47 -7.59 -5.38 2.39
N SER A 48 -8.88 -5.66 2.29
CA SER A 48 -9.41 -6.67 1.37
C SER A 48 -10.28 -5.99 0.33
N CYS A 49 -10.12 -6.37 -0.94
CA CYS A 49 -10.97 -5.92 -2.03
C CYS A 49 -11.65 -7.14 -2.66
N GLU A 50 -12.91 -6.95 -3.07
CA GLU A 50 -13.63 -8.00 -3.78
C GLU A 50 -13.07 -8.17 -5.19
N GLU A 51 -12.98 -9.42 -5.63
CA GLU A 51 -12.52 -9.74 -6.98
C GLU A 51 -13.45 -9.10 -8.03
N GLY A 52 -12.86 -8.43 -9.02
CA GLY A 52 -13.59 -7.67 -10.03
C GLY A 52 -13.82 -6.19 -9.69
N LEU A 53 -13.54 -5.77 -8.46
CA LEU A 53 -13.61 -4.38 -8.01
C LEU A 53 -12.19 -3.80 -7.90
N THR A 54 -11.95 -2.62 -8.46
CA THR A 54 -10.63 -1.97 -8.34
C THR A 54 -10.44 -1.40 -6.93
N LEU A 55 -9.19 -1.21 -6.50
CA LEU A 55 -8.91 -0.63 -5.18
C LEU A 55 -9.45 0.79 -5.02
N ASP A 56 -9.44 1.58 -6.09
CA ASP A 56 -10.00 2.93 -6.08
C ASP A 56 -11.52 2.93 -5.89
N GLU A 57 -12.23 1.93 -6.44
CA GLU A 57 -13.67 1.78 -6.25
C GLU A 57 -14.01 1.20 -4.87
N GLY A 58 -13.21 0.25 -4.38
CA GLY A 58 -13.47 -0.43 -3.12
C GLY A 58 -13.06 0.38 -1.90
N TRP A 59 -12.05 1.24 -2.07
CA TRP A 59 -11.45 2.08 -1.03
C TRP A 59 -11.10 3.47 -1.57
N PRO A 60 -12.12 4.28 -1.92
CA PRO A 60 -11.93 5.59 -2.55
C PRO A 60 -11.14 6.58 -1.67
N GLU A 61 -11.09 6.39 -0.36
CA GLU A 61 -10.27 7.20 0.56
C GLU A 61 -8.76 7.03 0.37
N TYR A 62 -8.32 5.97 -0.32
CA TYR A 62 -6.91 5.71 -0.62
C TYR A 62 -6.53 6.07 -2.06
N ALA A 63 -7.51 6.43 -2.88
CA ALA A 63 -7.31 6.74 -4.29
C ALA A 63 -6.48 8.03 -4.49
N PRO A 64 -5.69 8.13 -5.58
CA PRO A 64 -5.40 7.06 -6.55
C PRO A 64 -4.41 6.03 -5.97
N VAL A 65 -4.73 4.74 -6.10
CA VAL A 65 -3.89 3.63 -5.62
C VAL A 65 -3.04 3.07 -6.76
N GLN A 66 -1.72 3.05 -6.56
CA GLN A 66 -0.79 2.39 -7.48
C GLN A 66 -0.44 0.99 -6.96
N ILE A 67 -0.79 -0.03 -7.74
CA ILE A 67 -0.53 -1.44 -7.37
C ILE A 67 0.83 -1.86 -7.92
N GLU A 68 1.67 -2.36 -7.03
CA GLU A 68 3.00 -2.88 -7.33
C GLU A 68 3.06 -4.39 -7.14
N THR A 69 3.99 -5.03 -7.84
CA THR A 69 4.17 -6.50 -7.83
C THR A 69 5.41 -6.96 -7.06
N THR A 70 6.24 -6.02 -6.59
CA THR A 70 7.43 -6.32 -5.78
C THR A 70 7.53 -5.38 -4.58
N LYS A 71 8.15 -5.86 -3.49
CA LYS A 71 8.42 -5.05 -2.29
C LYS A 71 9.24 -3.80 -2.60
N GLU A 72 10.27 -3.95 -3.44
CA GLU A 72 11.13 -2.83 -3.83
C GLU A 72 10.35 -1.74 -4.58
N ALA A 73 9.52 -2.12 -5.55
CA ALA A 73 8.67 -1.18 -6.28
C ALA A 73 7.66 -0.51 -5.34
N PHE A 74 7.03 -1.28 -4.45
CA PHE A 74 6.11 -0.76 -3.43
C PHE A 74 6.77 0.28 -2.52
N GLU A 75 7.98 0.01 -2.03
CA GLU A 75 8.73 0.93 -1.18
C GLU A 75 9.17 2.19 -1.95
N ASN A 76 9.62 2.05 -3.18
CA ASN A 76 10.02 3.19 -4.03
C ASN A 76 8.82 4.09 -4.36
N THR A 77 7.68 3.50 -4.75
CA THR A 77 6.43 4.22 -5.00
C THR A 77 5.90 4.89 -3.73
N THR A 78 5.98 4.21 -2.58
CA THR A 78 5.63 4.81 -1.28
C THR A 78 6.51 6.01 -0.97
N LEU A 79 7.82 5.91 -1.21
CA LEU A 79 8.76 7.00 -1.03
C LEU A 79 8.47 8.18 -1.95
N GLU A 80 8.18 7.94 -3.22
CA GLU A 80 7.83 8.99 -4.18
C GLU A 80 6.55 9.73 -3.78
N LYS A 81 5.54 8.99 -3.31
CA LYS A 81 4.25 9.54 -2.87
C LYS A 81 4.36 10.27 -1.53
N ALA A 82 5.16 9.76 -0.61
CA ALA A 82 5.46 10.39 0.68
C ALA A 82 6.37 11.63 0.53
N SER A 83 7.22 11.66 -0.50
CA SER A 83 8.13 12.77 -0.79
C SER A 83 7.45 13.87 -1.63
N ARG A 84 7.78 15.14 -1.36
CA ARG A 84 7.12 16.41 -1.77
C ARG A 84 5.89 16.78 -0.96
#